data_AF-A0A529K5K8-F1
#
_entry.id   AF-A0A529K5K8-F1
#
_cell.length_a   1.000
_cell.length_b   1.000
_cell.length_c   1.000
_cell.angle_alpha   90.00
_cell.angle_beta   90.00
_cell.angle_gamma   90.00
#
_symmetry.space_group_name_H-M   'P 1'
#
loop_
_entity.id
_entity.type
_entity.pdbx_description
1 polymer ?
#
loop_
_entity_poly.entity_id
_entity_poly.type
_entity_poly.pdbx_seq_one_letter_code
_entity_poly.pdbx_strand_id
1 'polypeptide(L)' 'MSYQHAIRILGCEGEELSSSEFGGYETVMYMWDGNGFGGNMNAMFQNGAMVSKAQFGLK' A
#
# COMPACT_ATOMS: atom_id res chain seq x y z
N MET A 1 -2.12 3.22 10.60
CA MET A 1 -1.89 4.27 9.57
C MET A 1 -2.96 4.12 8.50
N SER A 2 -3.67 5.17 8.10
CA SER A 2 -4.63 5.09 7.00
C SER A 2 -3.95 5.24 5.64
N TYR A 3 -4.63 4.85 4.56
CA TYR A 3 -4.15 5.07 3.19
C TYR A 3 -3.87 6.56 2.93
N GLN A 4 -4.81 7.44 3.30
CA GLN A 4 -4.66 8.89 3.19
C GLN A 4 -3.46 9.47 3.97
N HIS A 5 -3.12 8.86 5.11
CA HIS A 5 -1.91 9.23 5.84
C HIS A 5 -0.65 8.72 5.11
N ALA A 6 -0.68 7.49 4.58
CA ALA A 6 0.44 6.91 3.84
C ALA A 6 0.76 7.73 2.59
N ILE A 7 -0.22 8.10 1.77
CA ILE A 7 0.00 8.94 0.57
C ILE A 7 0.55 10.31 0.93
N ARG A 8 0.20 10.88 2.10
CA ARG A 8 0.76 12.15 2.57
C ARG A 8 2.23 12.04 2.91
N ILE A 9 2.66 10.90 3.47
CA ILE A 9 4.08 10.63 3.76
C ILE A 9 4.84 10.36 2.47
N LEU A 10 4.28 9.54 1.57
CA LEU A 10 4.93 9.10 0.33
C LEU A 10 4.93 10.20 -0.75
N GLY A 11 3.99 11.14 -0.68
CA GLY A 11 3.84 12.21 -1.66
C GLY A 11 3.14 11.81 -2.95
N CYS A 12 2.69 10.56 -3.07
CA CYS A 12 1.99 10.04 -4.23
C CYS A 12 0.97 8.95 -3.85
N GLU A 13 -0.04 8.78 -4.70
CA GLU A 13 -0.98 7.66 -4.61
C GLU A 13 -0.31 6.35 -5.06
N GLY A 14 -0.78 5.23 -4.50
CA GLY A 14 -0.35 3.90 -4.93
C GLY A 14 -1.30 3.34 -5.98
N GLU A 15 -0.80 2.40 -6.77
CA GLU A 15 -1.64 1.62 -7.69
C GLU A 15 -2.31 0.48 -6.91
N GLU A 16 -3.63 0.31 -7.08
CA GLU A 16 -4.34 -0.82 -6.48
C GLU A 16 -3.95 -2.12 -7.21
N LEU A 17 -3.38 -3.07 -6.47
CA LEU A 17 -3.07 -4.40 -6.99
C LEU A 17 -4.27 -5.34 -6.88
N SER A 18 -5.01 -5.24 -5.78
CA SER A 18 -6.20 -6.05 -5.52
C SER A 18 -7.07 -5.45 -4.41
N SER A 19 -8.37 -5.70 -4.51
CA SER A 19 -9.36 -5.42 -3.48
C SER A 19 -10.28 -6.63 -3.28
N SER A 20 -10.74 -6.81 -2.04
CA SER A 20 -11.68 -7.87 -1.69
C SER A 20 -12.47 -7.49 -0.45
N GLU A 21 -13.69 -7.98 -0.36
CA GLU A 21 -14.51 -7.89 0.83
C GLU A 21 -14.92 -9.30 1.27
N PHE A 22 -14.54 -9.69 2.48
CA PHE A 22 -14.88 -11.00 3.02
C PHE A 22 -15.07 -10.93 4.54
N GLY A 23 -16.15 -11.52 5.04
CA GLY A 23 -16.40 -11.61 6.48
C GLY A 23 -16.54 -10.26 7.20
N GLY A 24 -16.99 -9.21 6.50
CA GLY A 24 -17.09 -7.85 7.04
C GLY A 24 -15.76 -7.09 7.08
N TYR A 25 -14.72 -7.62 6.43
CA TYR A 25 -13.44 -6.96 6.25
C TYR A 25 -13.27 -6.56 4.79
N GLU A 26 -13.12 -5.26 4.55
CA GLU A 26 -12.63 -4.73 3.29
C GLU A 26 -11.10 -4.75 3.34
N THR A 27 -10.46 -5.45 2.40
CA THR A 27 -9.00 -5.53 2.29
C THR A 27 -8.56 -5.06 0.92
N VAL A 28 -7.63 -4.10 0.89
CA VAL A 28 -7.06 -3.53 -0.34
C VAL A 28 -5.54 -3.53 -0.25
N MET A 29 -4.88 -3.96 -1.32
CA MET A 29 -3.42 -3.90 -1.44
C MET A 29 -3.04 -2.87 -2.49
N TYR A 30 -2.13 -1.96 -2.12
CA TYR A 30 -1.55 -0.97 -3.01
C TYR A 30 -0.07 -1.23 -3.23
N MET A 31 0.45 -0.80 -4.37
CA MET A 31 1.86 -0.82 -4.73
C MET A 31 2.35 0.56 -5.13
N TRP A 32 3.63 0.81 -4.87
CA TRP A 32 4.39 1.97 -5.31
C TRP A 32 5.71 1.49 -5.90
N ASP A 33 6.13 2.10 -6.99
CA ASP A 33 7.48 1.93 -7.52
C ASP A 33 8.45 2.91 -6.87
N GLY A 34 9.67 2.44 -6.60
CA GLY A 34 10.80 3.24 -6.16
C GLY A 34 11.70 3.61 -7.33
N ASN A 35 12.52 4.66 -7.17
CA ASN A 35 13.43 5.11 -8.23
C ASN A 35 14.72 4.29 -8.32
N GLY A 36 14.96 3.42 -7.32
CA GLY A 36 16.07 2.47 -7.30
C GLY A 36 15.87 1.30 -8.27
N PHE A 37 16.93 0.50 -8.46
CA PHE A 37 16.88 -0.65 -9.37
C PHE A 37 15.87 -1.70 -8.89
N GLY A 38 14.72 -1.77 -9.56
CA GLY A 38 13.62 -2.66 -9.18
C GLY A 38 12.99 -2.30 -7.83
N GLY A 39 13.12 -1.04 -7.42
CA GLY A 39 12.57 -0.58 -6.15
C GLY A 39 11.05 -0.66 -6.16
N ASN A 40 10.46 -1.21 -5.12
CA ASN A 40 9.02 -1.16 -4.91
C ASN A 40 8.64 -1.25 -3.42
N MET A 41 7.40 -0.90 -3.16
CA MET A 41 6.72 -1.08 -1.90
C MET A 41 5.31 -1.59 -2.18
N ASN A 42 4.78 -2.46 -1.34
CA ASN A 42 3.36 -2.73 -1.27
C ASN A 42 2.87 -2.69 0.17
N ALA A 43 1.60 -2.31 0.33
CA ALA A 43 0.96 -2.24 1.63
C ALA A 43 -0.48 -2.71 1.55
N MET A 44 -0.89 -3.51 2.53
CA MET A 44 -2.26 -3.97 2.69
C MET A 44 -2.96 -3.14 3.76
N PHE A 45 -4.17 -2.70 3.43
CA PHE A 45 -5.06 -1.99 4.32
C PHE A 45 -6.31 -2.84 4.53
N GLN A 46 -6.75 -2.95 5.77
CA GLN A 46 -8.00 -3.59 6.13
C GLN A 46 -8.86 -2.62 6.93
N ASN A 47 -10.12 -2.45 6.54
CA ASN A 47 -11.05 -1.51 7.16
C ASN A 47 -10.42 -0.11 7.36
N GLY A 48 -9.69 0.37 6.35
CA GLY A 48 -9.03 1.68 6.35
C GLY A 48 -7.70 1.77 7.13
N ALA A 49 -7.22 0.70 7.75
CA ALA A 49 -5.98 0.68 8.52
C ALA A 49 -4.92 -0.24 7.88
N MET A 50 -3.68 0.23 7.77
CA MET A 50 -2.56 -0.59 7.30
C MET A 50 -2.31 -1.76 8.25
N VAL A 51 -2.37 -2.98 7.73
CA VAL A 51 -2.16 -4.23 8.47
C VAL A 51 -0.83 -4.90 8.13
N SER A 52 -0.31 -4.68 6.93
CA SER A 52 1.01 -5.18 6.54
C SER A 52 1.65 -4.29 5.47
N LYS A 53 2.98 -4.38 5.38
CA LYS A 53 3.76 -3.76 4.30
C LYS A 53 5.01 -4.58 4.02
N ALA A 54 5.47 -4.54 2.77
CA ALA A 54 6.78 -5.01 2.36
C ALA A 54 7.40 -4.01 1.38
N GLN A 55 8.73 -4.02 1.31
CA GLN A 55 9.47 -3.17 0.39
C GLN A 55 10.81 -3.81 0.01
N PHE A 56 11.26 -3.52 -1.20
CA PHE A 56 12.56 -3.94 -1.70
C PHE A 56 13.16 -2.85 -2.58
N GLY A 57 14.48 -2.71 -2.57
CA GLY A 57 15.21 -1.90 -3.56
C GLY A 57 14.87 -0.39 -3.61
N LEU A 58 14.09 0.14 -2.67
CA LEU A 58 13.66 1.55 -2.69
C LEU A 58 14.84 2.53 -2.59
N LYS A 59 14.79 3.58 -3.42
CA LYS A 59 15.33 4.91 -3.16
C LYS A 59 14.37 5.96 -3.72
#